data_AF-A0A6I5RHP4-F1
#
_entry.id   AF-A0A6I5RHP4-F1
#
_cell.length_a   1.000
_cell.length_b   1.000
_cell.length_c   1.000
_cell.angle_alpha   90.00
_cell.angle_beta   90.00
_cell.angle_gamma   90.00
#
_symmetry.space_group_name_H-M   'P 1'
#
loop_
_entity.id
_entity.type
_entity.pdbx_description
1 polymer ?
#
loop_
_entity_poly.entity_id
_entity_poly.type
_entity_poly.pdbx_seq_one_letter_code
_entity_poly.pdbx_strand_id
1 'polypeptide(L)'
;MYSQPSRHPDPLPAEGDRRPHASSANPATHARPRFKGWKDRTFSSLSIANKIILGYGISLGIAVLGTTTGLLVGDYYEAKARHSQQVAHEQAQLLSQLQVTVLQLRPEREFLPSIWEESRFRSARTEAFQRLNDVENLLNQIRASVELETMSSMQGFLTGFETEVDTYRSDLEAIVGGVDPDTIDATVASQVERQITGLVDSPTYLRLFRFSTELTEFVKQAEEESLQANLALDRVGRLETQIILGSMALSIAIAGLLSIYISRTITRPIKQVTAVAKEETEQGDFSLRAPVTTQDEVGVLSIALNDLIQRIADYTRELRETQTHLIQSEKMSSLGQMVAGVAHEINNPVNFIYGNLVHTRDYTENLLRLIHLFRDYYPTLNEPLKHEIEAVDLEFIEQDLPKLLDSMKMGAD
;
A
#
# COMPACT_ATOMS: atom_id res chain seq x y z
N MET A 1 -9.99 -101.41 33.04
CA MET A 1 -8.59 -101.23 33.48
C MET A 1 -8.23 -99.76 33.23
N TYR A 2 -7.90 -98.89 34.18
CA TYR A 2 -7.71 -98.97 35.62
C TYR A 2 -8.10 -97.60 36.23
N SER A 3 -8.55 -97.65 37.48
CA SER A 3 -9.14 -96.63 38.36
C SER A 3 -8.14 -95.55 38.83
N GLN A 4 -8.54 -94.26 38.89
CA GLN A 4 -8.78 -93.42 40.10
C GLN A 4 -7.53 -92.99 40.96
N PRO A 5 -7.62 -91.98 41.87
CA PRO A 5 -8.78 -91.19 42.31
C PRO A 5 -8.60 -89.65 42.42
N SER A 6 -9.76 -89.01 42.57
CA SER A 6 -10.09 -87.63 42.93
C SER A 6 -9.99 -87.32 44.44
N ARG A 7 -9.99 -86.01 44.81
CA ARG A 7 -10.68 -85.33 45.95
C ARG A 7 -10.12 -83.88 46.03
N HIS A 8 -10.85 -82.78 46.25
CA HIS A 8 -12.19 -82.49 46.79
C HIS A 8 -12.66 -81.09 46.29
N PRO A 9 -13.97 -80.79 46.24
CA PRO A 9 -14.57 -79.51 45.81
C PRO A 9 -15.16 -78.68 46.98
N ASP A 10 -15.52 -77.40 46.74
CA ASP A 10 -16.75 -76.71 47.24
C ASP A 10 -16.82 -75.20 46.89
N PRO A 11 -18.00 -74.51 46.97
CA PRO A 11 -18.58 -73.76 45.84
C PRO A 11 -18.87 -72.25 46.07
N LEU A 12 -19.50 -71.63 45.05
CA LEU A 12 -19.95 -70.23 44.89
C LEU A 12 -20.72 -69.61 46.08
N PRO A 13 -20.77 -68.26 46.14
CA PRO A 13 -22.08 -67.59 45.94
C PRO A 13 -22.03 -66.25 45.17
N ALA A 14 -23.21 -65.62 45.06
CA ALA A 14 -23.71 -64.69 44.06
C ALA A 14 -23.87 -63.21 44.52
N GLU A 15 -24.33 -62.40 43.56
CA GLU A 15 -25.19 -61.19 43.67
C GLU A 15 -24.63 -59.82 44.16
N GLY A 16 -24.67 -58.86 43.24
CA GLY A 16 -25.47 -57.62 43.37
C GLY A 16 -24.83 -56.40 44.05
N ASP A 17 -24.57 -55.33 43.28
CA ASP A 17 -24.90 -53.97 43.73
C ASP A 17 -25.05 -52.95 42.56
N ARG A 18 -25.93 -51.96 42.76
CA ARG A 18 -26.38 -50.93 41.82
C ARG A 18 -25.87 -49.53 42.26
N ARG A 19 -25.34 -48.76 41.29
CA ARG A 19 -25.28 -47.26 41.18
C ARG A 19 -24.36 -46.52 42.21
N PRO A 20 -24.07 -45.19 42.11
CA PRO A 20 -24.53 -44.13 41.19
C PRO A 20 -23.48 -43.09 40.68
N HIS A 21 -23.94 -42.19 39.78
CA HIS A 21 -23.54 -40.78 39.53
C HIS A 21 -22.08 -40.36 39.24
N ALA A 22 -21.85 -39.81 38.04
CA ALA A 22 -21.11 -38.55 37.88
C ALA A 22 -21.43 -37.87 36.54
N SER A 23 -22.02 -36.68 36.65
CA SER A 23 -22.12 -35.64 35.63
C SER A 23 -20.82 -34.83 35.62
N SER A 24 -20.20 -34.64 34.45
CA SER A 24 -19.45 -33.42 34.06
C SER A 24 -18.60 -33.68 32.82
N ALA A 25 -19.01 -33.15 31.67
CA ALA A 25 -18.12 -32.78 30.57
C ALA A 25 -18.89 -31.95 29.54
N ASN A 26 -18.82 -30.65 29.71
CA ASN A 26 -19.19 -29.65 28.71
C ASN A 26 -18.00 -29.46 27.76
N PRO A 27 -18.10 -29.64 26.43
CA PRO A 27 -17.08 -29.12 25.53
C PRO A 27 -17.46 -27.69 25.15
N ALA A 28 -17.10 -26.75 26.03
CA ALA A 28 -16.92 -25.36 25.64
C ALA A 28 -15.77 -25.31 24.63
N THR A 29 -16.10 -25.17 23.35
CA THR A 29 -15.15 -24.78 22.32
C THR A 29 -14.68 -23.36 22.63
N HIS A 30 -13.48 -23.26 23.22
CA HIS A 30 -12.76 -22.01 23.37
C HIS A 30 -12.46 -21.39 22.00
N ALA A 31 -13.41 -20.61 21.47
CA ALA A 31 -13.11 -19.58 20.51
C ALA A 31 -12.26 -18.53 21.23
N ARG A 32 -10.94 -18.55 20.99
CA ARG A 32 -10.04 -17.47 21.41
C ARG A 32 -10.62 -16.15 20.87
N PRO A 33 -10.84 -15.11 21.69
CA PRO A 33 -11.16 -13.80 21.16
C PRO A 33 -9.92 -13.32 20.40
N ARG A 34 -10.00 -13.28 19.07
CA ARG A 34 -9.03 -12.54 18.26
C ARG A 34 -9.05 -11.11 18.79
N PHE A 35 -7.93 -10.65 19.35
CA PHE A 35 -7.69 -9.24 19.61
C PHE A 35 -7.98 -8.46 18.32
N LYS A 36 -9.18 -7.89 18.22
CA LYS A 36 -9.54 -6.93 17.18
C LYS A 36 -8.84 -5.65 17.59
N GLY A 37 -7.68 -5.40 16.99
CA GLY A 37 -6.77 -4.35 17.42
C GLY A 37 -7.46 -2.98 17.37
N TRP A 38 -7.08 -2.08 18.28
CA TRP A 38 -7.58 -0.70 18.34
C TRP A 38 -7.54 0.03 16.97
N LYS A 39 -6.60 -0.36 16.09
CA LYS A 39 -6.47 0.09 14.70
C LYS A 39 -7.67 -0.22 13.80
N ASP A 40 -8.39 -1.32 14.06
CA ASP A 40 -9.54 -1.76 13.23
C ASP A 40 -10.79 -0.91 13.46
N ARG A 41 -10.86 -0.15 14.57
CA ARG A 41 -12.02 0.70 14.90
C ARG A 41 -11.86 2.16 14.48
N THR A 42 -10.63 2.69 14.44
CA THR A 42 -10.41 4.12 14.14
C THR A 42 -10.31 4.42 12.65
N PHE A 43 -9.74 3.50 11.86
CA PHE A 43 -9.57 3.72 10.43
C PHE A 43 -10.65 3.11 9.55
N SER A 44 -11.40 2.11 10.02
CA SER A 44 -12.40 1.43 9.17
C SER A 44 -13.61 2.32 8.83
N SER A 45 -13.95 3.27 9.69
CA SER A 45 -15.08 4.21 9.52
C SER A 45 -14.73 5.49 8.76
N LEU A 46 -13.44 5.76 8.50
CA LEU A 46 -13.04 6.93 7.71
C LEU A 46 -13.51 6.79 6.27
N SER A 47 -13.85 7.93 5.65
CA SER A 47 -14.13 7.97 4.21
C SER A 47 -12.96 7.44 3.40
N ILE A 48 -13.24 6.83 2.25
CA ILE A 48 -12.23 6.40 1.26
C ILE A 48 -11.29 7.58 0.93
N ALA A 49 -11.87 8.77 0.72
CA ALA A 49 -11.10 9.99 0.42
C ALA A 49 -10.10 10.33 1.54
N ASN A 50 -10.54 10.31 2.80
CA ASN A 50 -9.66 10.62 3.93
C ASN A 50 -8.57 9.56 4.11
N LYS A 51 -8.86 8.27 3.86
CA LYS A 51 -7.86 7.20 3.88
C LYS A 51 -6.76 7.42 2.83
N ILE A 52 -7.15 7.81 1.62
CA ILE A 52 -6.23 8.09 0.52
C ILE A 52 -5.40 9.34 0.83
N ILE A 53 -6.04 10.44 1.24
CA ILE A 53 -5.38 11.71 1.56
C ILE A 53 -4.39 11.56 2.72
N LEU A 54 -4.79 10.92 3.83
CA LEU A 54 -3.90 10.66 4.96
C LEU A 54 -2.71 9.80 4.55
N GLY A 55 -2.96 8.79 3.73
CA GLY A 55 -1.91 7.91 3.24
C GLY A 55 -0.85 8.63 2.41
N TYR A 56 -1.28 9.37 1.37
CA TYR A 56 -0.36 10.17 0.54
C TYR A 56 0.30 11.29 1.34
N GLY A 57 -0.45 11.95 2.23
CA GLY A 57 0.05 13.01 3.09
C GLY A 57 1.17 12.52 4.01
N ILE A 58 1.03 11.34 4.61
CA ILE A 58 2.07 10.73 5.45
C ILE A 58 3.28 10.34 4.61
N SER A 59 3.09 9.62 3.49
CA SER A 59 4.23 9.16 2.68
C SER A 59 5.02 10.32 2.09
N LEU A 60 4.33 11.31 1.50
CA LEU A 60 4.96 12.49 0.91
C LEU A 60 5.54 13.39 2.01
N GLY A 61 4.83 13.58 3.12
CA GLY A 61 5.29 14.36 4.26
C GLY A 61 6.60 13.84 4.83
N ILE A 62 6.76 12.52 4.97
CA ILE A 62 8.02 11.92 5.44
C ILE A 62 9.17 12.17 4.45
N ALA A 63 8.92 12.03 3.14
CA ALA A 63 9.94 12.29 2.13
C ALA A 63 10.38 13.76 2.13
N VAL A 64 9.40 14.68 2.12
CA VAL A 64 9.67 16.12 2.11
C VAL A 64 10.39 16.53 3.39
N LEU A 65 9.83 16.19 4.56
CA LEU A 65 10.43 16.53 5.86
C LEU A 65 11.83 15.97 6.01
N GLY A 66 12.04 14.70 5.63
CA GLY A 66 13.35 14.07 5.66
C GLY A 66 14.37 14.75 4.77
N THR A 67 13.97 15.13 3.55
CA THR A 67 14.84 15.86 2.61
C THR A 67 15.17 17.26 3.13
N THR A 68 14.16 18.03 3.57
CA THR A 68 14.41 19.37 4.14
C THR A 68 15.24 19.32 5.40
N THR A 69 15.02 18.34 6.28
CA THR A 69 15.82 18.18 7.50
C THR A 69 17.25 17.78 7.15
N GLY A 70 17.43 16.86 6.21
CA GLY A 70 18.75 16.46 5.70
C GLY A 70 19.53 17.66 5.18
N LEU A 71 18.92 18.47 4.30
CA LEU A 71 19.54 19.67 3.74
C LEU A 71 19.88 20.72 4.82
N LEU A 72 18.95 21.05 5.71
CA LEU A 72 19.20 22.04 6.76
C LEU A 72 20.31 21.62 7.73
N VAL A 73 20.34 20.34 8.11
CA VAL A 73 21.40 19.79 8.96
C VAL A 73 22.73 19.75 8.19
N GLY A 74 22.69 19.32 6.93
CA GLY A 74 23.83 19.31 6.01
C GLY A 74 24.47 20.70 5.91
N ASP A 75 23.71 21.69 5.45
CA ASP A 75 24.17 23.08 5.27
C ASP A 75 24.80 23.66 6.53
N TYR A 76 24.17 23.47 7.69
CA TYR A 76 24.66 24.00 8.97
C TYR A 76 26.00 23.38 9.39
N TYR A 77 26.08 22.04 9.39
CA TYR A 77 27.30 21.34 9.81
C TYR A 77 28.40 21.44 8.75
N GLU A 78 28.05 21.53 7.47
CA GLU A 78 29.00 21.69 6.39
C GLU A 78 29.64 23.07 6.45
N ALA A 79 28.87 24.14 6.64
CA ALA A 79 29.42 25.48 6.81
C ALA A 79 30.40 25.55 7.99
N LYS A 80 30.04 24.93 9.12
CA LYS A 80 30.91 24.84 10.29
C LYS A 80 32.18 24.03 10.02
N ALA A 81 32.06 22.88 9.36
CA ALA A 81 33.21 22.02 9.03
C ALA A 81 34.15 22.68 8.00
N ARG A 82 33.60 23.37 6.99
CA ARG A 82 34.37 24.13 5.99
C ARG A 82 35.20 25.24 6.62
N HIS A 83 34.61 26.02 7.53
CA HIS A 83 35.35 27.05 8.25
C HIS A 83 36.52 26.45 9.04
N SER A 84 36.25 25.39 9.82
CA SER A 84 37.30 24.70 10.59
C SER A 84 38.39 24.08 9.69
N GLN A 85 38.02 23.54 8.53
CA GLN A 85 38.95 23.00 7.55
C GLN A 85 39.84 24.09 6.94
N GLN A 86 39.26 25.23 6.56
CA GLN A 86 40.01 26.35 6.00
C GLN A 86 41.04 26.87 7.01
N VAL A 87 40.63 27.11 8.26
CA VAL A 87 41.53 27.58 9.32
C VAL A 87 42.66 26.59 9.56
N ALA A 88 42.37 25.30 9.74
CA ALA A 88 43.39 24.28 9.99
C ALA A 88 44.35 24.10 8.79
N HIS A 89 43.83 24.18 7.57
CA HIS A 89 44.65 24.08 6.35
C HIS A 89 45.58 25.29 6.19
N GLU A 90 45.05 26.50 6.37
CA GLU A 90 45.83 27.74 6.29
C GLU A 90 46.92 27.77 7.36
N GLN A 91 46.60 27.39 8.60
CA GLN A 91 47.60 27.30 9.68
C GLN A 91 48.71 26.29 9.38
N ALA A 92 48.37 25.09 8.92
CA ALA A 92 49.35 24.08 8.54
C ALA A 92 50.27 24.56 7.40
N GLN A 93 49.71 25.23 6.39
CA GLN A 93 50.48 25.79 5.28
C GLN A 93 51.44 26.89 5.74
N LEU A 94 50.96 27.85 6.54
CA LEU A 94 51.78 28.96 7.02
C LEU A 94 52.92 28.47 7.93
N LEU A 95 52.64 27.53 8.84
CA LEU A 95 53.67 26.94 9.71
C LEU A 95 54.69 26.13 8.91
N SER A 96 54.25 25.36 7.91
CA SER A 96 55.13 24.60 7.01
C SER A 96 56.03 25.54 6.20
N GLN A 97 55.47 26.63 5.65
CA GLN A 97 56.22 27.63 4.91
C GLN A 97 57.22 28.36 5.81
N LEU A 98 56.84 28.70 7.05
CA LEU A 98 57.74 29.26 8.05
C LEU A 98 58.90 28.29 8.34
N GLN A 99 58.61 27.01 8.57
CA GLN A 99 59.63 26.00 8.83
C GLN A 99 60.64 25.89 7.68
N VAL A 100 60.15 25.82 6.44
CA VAL A 100 61.02 25.76 5.26
C VAL A 100 61.88 27.01 5.15
N THR A 101 61.31 28.20 5.39
CA THR A 101 62.02 29.47 5.29
C THR A 101 63.10 29.58 6.38
N VAL A 102 62.81 29.16 7.60
CA VAL A 102 63.76 29.17 8.72
C VAL A 102 64.88 28.15 8.53
N LEU A 103 64.58 26.95 8.00
CA LEU A 103 65.60 25.94 7.70
C LEU A 103 66.60 26.38 6.62
N GLN A 104 66.24 27.38 5.81
CA GLN A 104 67.09 28.01 4.80
C GLN A 104 67.98 29.13 5.36
N LEU A 105 67.74 29.63 6.59
CA LEU A 105 68.59 30.62 7.25
C LEU A 105 69.91 29.99 7.70
N ARG A 106 70.80 29.73 6.73
CA ARG A 106 72.11 29.10 6.94
C ARG A 106 73.21 30.03 6.46
N PRO A 107 73.72 30.91 7.35
CA PRO A 107 74.67 31.95 6.95
C PRO A 107 75.96 31.33 6.40
N GLU A 108 76.37 30.14 6.87
CA GLU A 108 77.54 29.46 6.30
C GLU A 108 77.35 29.04 4.84
N ARG A 109 76.14 28.61 4.45
CA ARG A 109 75.88 28.14 3.08
C ARG A 109 75.68 29.30 2.12
N GLU A 110 75.12 30.38 2.62
CA GLU A 110 74.72 31.53 1.82
C GLU A 110 75.91 32.46 1.55
N PHE A 111 76.71 32.74 2.59
CA PHE A 111 77.77 33.74 2.48
C PHE A 111 79.14 33.14 2.13
N LEU A 112 79.57 32.01 2.72
CA LEU A 112 80.95 31.50 2.53
C LEU A 112 81.35 31.28 1.06
N PRO A 113 80.49 30.73 0.18
CA PRO A 113 80.80 30.60 -1.25
C PRO A 113 80.79 31.93 -2.01
N SER A 114 80.17 32.97 -1.45
CA SER A 114 79.94 34.27 -2.08
C SER A 114 80.98 35.33 -1.71
N ILE A 115 81.74 35.14 -0.61
CA ILE A 115 82.70 36.14 -0.08
C ILE A 115 83.74 36.57 -1.12
N TRP A 116 84.10 35.68 -2.05
CA TRP A 116 85.15 35.90 -3.04
C TRP A 116 84.67 36.58 -4.34
N GLU A 117 83.36 36.79 -4.51
CA GLU A 117 82.80 37.39 -5.72
C GLU A 117 81.77 38.47 -5.36
N GLU A 118 82.09 39.73 -5.67
CA GLU A 118 81.31 40.91 -5.31
C GLU A 118 79.81 40.79 -5.67
N SER A 119 79.51 40.41 -6.91
CA SER A 119 78.14 40.25 -7.40
C SER A 119 77.37 39.16 -6.62
N ARG A 120 78.05 38.07 -6.26
CA ARG A 120 77.46 36.99 -5.46
C ARG A 120 77.26 37.42 -4.02
N PHE A 121 78.21 38.14 -3.42
CA PHE A 121 78.09 38.65 -2.06
C PHE A 121 76.94 39.64 -1.92
N ARG A 122 76.78 40.57 -2.88
CA ARG A 122 75.63 41.50 -2.94
C ARG A 122 74.30 40.73 -3.03
N SER A 123 74.24 39.70 -3.88
CA SER A 123 73.05 38.88 -4.08
C SER A 123 72.72 38.07 -2.81
N ALA A 124 73.71 37.38 -2.23
CA ALA A 124 73.56 36.62 -0.99
C ALA A 124 73.10 37.51 0.18
N ARG A 125 73.67 38.71 0.31
CA ARG A 125 73.22 39.68 1.31
C ARG A 125 71.75 40.06 1.13
N THR A 126 71.36 40.38 -0.11
CA THR A 126 69.99 40.79 -0.42
C THR A 126 69.00 39.64 -0.16
N GLU A 127 69.32 38.43 -0.59
CA GLU A 127 68.48 37.25 -0.36
C GLU A 127 68.36 36.89 1.13
N ALA A 128 69.44 36.99 1.91
CA ALA A 128 69.43 36.68 3.33
C ALA A 128 68.48 37.60 4.10
N PHE A 129 68.57 38.91 3.87
CA PHE A 129 67.67 39.88 4.49
C PHE A 129 66.24 39.77 3.96
N GLN A 130 66.05 39.39 2.70
CA GLN A 130 64.73 39.10 2.17
C GLN A 130 64.10 37.88 2.87
N ARG A 131 64.86 36.79 3.08
CA ARG A 131 64.39 35.62 3.84
C ARG A 131 63.99 35.99 5.27
N LEU A 132 64.76 36.86 5.94
CA LEU A 132 64.41 37.36 7.27
C LEU A 132 63.12 38.17 7.28
N ASN A 133 62.91 39.02 6.27
CA ASN A 133 61.65 39.73 6.09
C ASN A 133 60.47 38.79 5.79
N ASP A 134 60.71 37.72 5.02
CA ASP A 134 59.70 36.71 4.73
C ASP A 134 59.29 35.94 6.01
N VAL A 135 60.25 35.62 6.89
CA VAL A 135 59.97 35.04 8.22
C VAL A 135 59.09 35.97 9.05
N GLU A 136 59.45 37.26 9.14
CA GLU A 136 58.67 38.27 9.87
C GLU A 136 57.24 38.41 9.32
N ASN A 137 57.09 38.44 7.99
CA ASN A 137 55.80 38.46 7.33
C ASN A 137 54.96 37.21 7.62
N LEU A 138 55.56 36.02 7.59
CA LEU A 138 54.88 34.77 7.92
C LEU A 138 54.46 34.72 9.38
N LEU A 139 55.32 35.18 10.31
CA LEU A 139 54.97 35.27 11.73
C LEU A 139 53.76 36.20 11.96
N ASN A 140 53.71 37.33 11.25
CA ASN A 140 52.57 38.25 11.30
C ASN A 140 51.29 37.64 10.71
N GLN A 141 51.40 36.90 9.59
CA GLN A 141 50.27 36.18 8.99
C GLN A 141 49.73 35.09 9.92
N ILE A 142 50.61 34.28 10.51
CA ILE A 142 50.25 33.25 11.49
C ILE A 142 49.55 33.88 12.70
N ARG A 143 50.08 34.99 13.22
CA ARG A 143 49.46 35.70 14.35
C ARG A 143 48.06 36.22 14.00
N ALA A 144 47.83 36.64 12.76
CA ALA A 144 46.52 37.09 12.29
C ALA A 144 45.55 35.93 12.03
N SER A 145 46.04 34.74 11.67
CA SER A 145 45.23 33.55 11.36
C SER A 145 44.93 32.65 12.56
N VAL A 146 45.61 32.86 13.69
CA VAL A 146 45.33 32.15 14.95
C VAL A 146 44.14 32.81 15.63
N GLU A 147 42.97 32.17 15.56
CA GLU A 147 41.87 32.49 16.48
C GLU A 147 42.41 32.39 17.91
N LEU A 148 42.28 33.46 18.71
CA LEU A 148 42.92 33.66 20.03
C LEU A 148 42.69 32.55 21.07
N GLU A 149 41.92 31.51 20.77
CA GLU A 149 41.60 30.39 21.66
C GLU A 149 42.44 29.14 21.43
N THR A 150 42.97 28.91 20.21
CA THR A 150 43.75 27.71 19.92
C THR A 150 45.23 27.94 20.23
N MET A 151 45.61 27.47 21.42
CA MET A 151 46.99 27.25 21.89
C MET A 151 47.74 28.50 22.34
N SER A 152 47.51 28.91 23.59
CA SER A 152 48.37 29.86 24.33
C SER A 152 49.86 29.49 24.29
N SER A 153 50.17 28.19 24.18
CA SER A 153 51.55 27.69 24.00
C SER A 153 52.17 28.12 22.68
N MET A 154 51.41 28.20 21.59
CA MET A 154 51.91 28.60 20.27
C MET A 154 52.20 30.10 20.23
N GLN A 155 51.33 30.94 20.82
CA GLN A 155 51.60 32.38 20.90
C GLN A 155 52.87 32.71 21.68
N GLY A 156 53.08 32.03 22.82
CA GLY A 156 54.30 32.19 23.62
C GLY A 156 55.56 31.76 22.85
N PHE A 157 55.46 30.63 22.14
CA PHE A 157 56.53 30.12 21.28
C PHE A 157 56.87 31.10 20.14
N LEU A 158 55.86 31.59 19.40
CA LEU A 158 56.05 32.51 18.27
C LEU A 158 56.67 33.84 18.72
N THR A 159 56.28 34.36 19.89
CA THR A 159 56.85 35.60 20.44
C THR A 159 58.32 35.42 20.85
N GLY A 160 58.65 34.28 21.47
CA GLY A 160 60.04 33.94 21.78
C GLY A 160 60.88 33.75 20.51
N PHE A 161 60.30 33.12 19.49
CA PHE A 161 60.96 32.92 18.20
C PHE A 161 61.24 34.24 17.47
N GLU A 162 60.27 35.16 17.41
CA GLU A 162 60.43 36.51 16.84
C GLU A 162 61.59 37.25 17.49
N THR A 163 61.70 37.20 18.83
CA THR A 163 62.81 37.84 19.56
C THR A 163 64.18 37.27 19.17
N GLU A 164 64.29 35.97 18.95
CA GLU A 164 65.54 35.34 18.51
C GLU A 164 65.85 35.63 17.03
N VAL A 165 64.82 35.72 16.16
CA VAL A 165 64.97 36.14 14.76
C VAL A 165 65.49 37.57 14.68
N ASP A 166 64.97 38.49 15.49
CA ASP A 166 65.42 39.88 15.55
C ASP A 166 66.85 40.00 16.06
N THR A 167 67.22 39.19 17.07
CA THR A 167 68.59 39.13 17.58
C THR A 167 69.53 38.60 16.49
N TYR A 168 69.15 37.53 15.80
CA TYR A 168 69.92 36.99 14.68
C TYR A 168 70.05 37.99 13.51
N ARG A 169 68.99 38.73 13.19
CA ARG A 169 69.01 39.81 12.19
C ARG A 169 70.04 40.86 12.56
N SER A 170 70.04 41.34 13.81
CA SER A 170 70.99 42.32 14.31
C SER A 170 72.43 41.80 14.28
N ASP A 171 72.64 40.54 14.68
CA ASP A 171 73.97 39.90 14.65
C ASP A 171 74.48 39.76 13.20
N LEU A 172 73.61 39.38 12.27
CA LEU A 172 73.94 39.26 10.84
C LEU A 172 74.23 40.64 10.21
N GLU A 173 73.42 41.65 10.51
CA GLU A 173 73.63 43.03 10.04
C GLU A 173 74.95 43.63 10.53
N ALA A 174 75.36 43.34 11.76
CA ALA A 174 76.66 43.75 12.28
C ALA A 174 77.84 43.11 11.51
N ILE A 175 77.65 41.93 10.91
CA ILE A 175 78.71 41.19 10.20
C ILE A 175 78.75 41.57 8.71
N VAL A 176 77.60 41.59 8.03
CA VAL A 176 77.53 41.79 6.56
C VAL A 176 76.95 43.13 6.12
N GLY A 177 76.29 43.87 7.03
CA GLY A 177 75.64 45.15 6.72
C GLY A 177 76.64 46.29 6.50
N GLY A 178 77.73 46.32 7.26
CA GLY A 178 78.79 47.33 7.14
C GLY A 178 79.88 47.03 6.11
N VAL A 179 79.83 45.86 5.45
CA VAL A 179 80.83 45.47 4.46
C VAL A 179 80.51 46.16 3.14
N ASP A 180 81.38 47.08 2.71
CA ASP A 180 81.31 47.69 1.38
C ASP A 180 81.74 46.65 0.32
N PRO A 181 80.82 46.19 -0.55
CA PRO A 181 81.11 45.18 -1.57
C PRO A 181 82.26 45.59 -2.50
N ASP A 182 82.44 46.89 -2.74
CA ASP A 182 83.45 47.42 -3.66
C ASP A 182 84.89 47.32 -3.11
N THR A 183 85.02 46.95 -1.82
CA THR A 183 86.29 46.93 -1.08
C THR A 183 86.67 45.56 -0.52
N ILE A 184 86.01 44.48 -0.97
CA ILE A 184 86.29 43.13 -0.46
C ILE A 184 87.69 42.68 -0.93
N ASP A 185 88.67 42.80 -0.05
CA ASP A 185 90.00 42.23 -0.21
C ASP A 185 90.14 40.91 0.59
N ALA A 186 91.31 40.25 0.48
CA ALA A 186 91.56 39.00 1.21
C ALA A 186 91.46 39.14 2.74
N THR A 187 91.72 40.34 3.28
CA THR A 187 91.66 40.61 4.72
C THR A 187 90.21 40.71 5.19
N VAL A 188 89.39 41.46 4.44
CA VAL A 188 87.95 41.61 4.68
C VAL A 188 87.25 40.26 4.50
N ALA A 189 87.57 39.52 3.44
CA ALA A 189 87.03 38.18 3.19
C ALA A 189 87.29 37.21 4.36
N SER A 190 88.55 37.11 4.82
CA SER A 190 88.91 36.26 5.96
C SER A 190 88.39 36.76 7.32
N GLN A 191 88.03 38.04 7.43
CA GLN A 191 87.36 38.58 8.62
C GLN A 191 85.88 38.17 8.63
N VAL A 192 85.17 38.37 7.50
CA VAL A 192 83.76 37.98 7.34
C VAL A 192 83.62 36.47 7.51
N GLU A 193 84.50 35.66 6.93
CA GLU A 193 84.52 34.20 7.10
C GLU A 193 84.61 33.79 8.58
N ARG A 194 85.52 34.40 9.36
CA ARG A 194 85.67 34.13 10.79
C ARG A 194 84.44 34.58 11.59
N GLN A 195 83.87 35.74 11.26
CA GLN A 195 82.68 36.26 11.94
C GLN A 195 81.44 35.42 11.65
N ILE A 196 81.25 34.95 10.42
CA ILE A 196 80.14 34.06 10.04
C ILE A 196 80.30 32.70 10.71
N THR A 197 81.52 32.15 10.74
CA THR A 197 81.79 30.90 11.47
C THR A 197 81.48 31.07 12.97
N GLY A 198 81.88 32.21 13.56
CA GLY A 198 81.55 32.53 14.96
C GLY A 198 80.05 32.76 15.21
N LEU A 199 79.30 33.26 14.22
CA LEU A 199 77.85 33.40 14.29
C LEU A 199 77.16 32.04 14.36
N VAL A 200 77.63 31.06 13.59
CA VAL A 200 77.09 29.69 13.59
C VAL A 200 77.32 29.01 14.94
N ASP A 201 78.45 29.28 15.60
CA ASP A 201 78.73 28.77 16.95
C ASP A 201 78.07 29.63 18.06
N SER A 202 77.37 30.71 17.71
CA SER A 202 76.78 31.62 18.67
C SER A 202 75.57 31.00 19.39
N PRO A 203 75.33 31.36 20.67
CA PRO A 203 74.11 30.97 21.38
C PRO A 203 72.82 31.41 20.66
N THR A 204 72.85 32.54 19.94
CA THR A 204 71.71 33.07 19.16
C THR A 204 71.33 32.10 18.05
N TYR A 205 72.29 31.72 17.19
CA TYR A 205 72.02 30.80 16.08
C TYR A 205 71.62 29.40 16.57
N LEU A 206 72.26 28.89 17.62
CA LEU A 206 71.91 27.60 18.21
C LEU A 206 70.48 27.59 18.80
N ARG A 207 70.03 28.71 19.39
CA ARG A 207 68.64 28.85 19.84
C ARG A 207 67.69 28.90 18.64
N LEU A 208 67.96 29.74 17.63
CA LEU A 208 67.16 29.80 16.40
C LEU A 208 66.98 28.42 15.74
N PHE A 209 68.07 27.65 15.65
CA PHE A 209 68.04 26.29 15.13
C PHE A 209 67.22 25.31 16.00
N ARG A 210 67.29 25.44 17.33
CA ARG A 210 66.43 24.68 18.26
C ARG A 210 64.96 25.00 18.06
N PHE A 211 64.62 26.29 17.96
CA PHE A 211 63.25 26.72 17.67
C PHE A 211 62.74 26.14 16.34
N SER A 212 63.58 26.10 15.30
CA SER A 212 63.22 25.43 14.03
C SER A 212 62.90 23.94 14.21
N THR A 213 63.54 23.27 15.17
CA THR A 213 63.27 21.86 15.48
C THR A 213 61.95 21.73 16.24
N GLU A 214 61.71 22.58 17.24
CA GLU A 214 60.44 22.63 18.00
C GLU A 214 59.23 22.98 17.10
N LEU A 215 59.44 23.84 16.08
CA LEU A 215 58.45 24.16 15.07
C LEU A 215 57.95 22.92 14.30
N THR A 216 58.78 21.88 14.19
CA THR A 216 58.41 20.62 13.52
C THR A 216 57.22 19.93 14.19
N GLU A 217 57.16 19.95 15.52
CA GLU A 217 56.04 19.35 16.26
C GLU A 217 54.76 20.15 16.05
N PHE A 218 54.85 21.49 16.00
CA PHE A 218 53.70 22.36 15.71
C PHE A 218 53.20 22.18 14.27
N VAL A 219 54.09 22.09 13.29
CA VAL A 219 53.72 21.80 11.88
C VAL A 219 53.01 20.46 11.79
N LYS A 220 53.58 19.41 12.39
CA LYS A 220 52.99 18.08 12.38
C LYS A 220 51.60 18.07 13.03
N GLN A 221 51.43 18.75 14.17
CA GLN A 221 50.14 18.86 14.82
C GLN A 221 49.12 19.59 13.93
N ALA A 222 49.50 20.72 13.33
CA ALA A 222 48.63 21.48 12.44
C ALA A 222 48.24 20.67 11.18
N GLU A 223 49.16 19.90 10.60
CA GLU A 223 48.88 18.98 9.50
C GLU A 223 47.90 17.87 9.90
N GLU A 224 48.06 17.28 11.09
CA GLU A 224 47.14 16.28 11.63
C GLU A 224 45.74 16.88 11.87
N GLU A 225 45.65 18.09 12.43
CA GLU A 225 44.39 18.81 12.63
C GLU A 225 43.71 19.15 11.30
N SER A 226 44.46 19.61 10.31
CA SER A 226 43.99 19.85 8.94
C SER A 226 43.43 18.58 8.30
N LEU A 227 44.11 17.44 8.45
CA LEU A 227 43.62 16.15 7.99
C LEU A 227 42.33 15.74 8.70
N GLN A 228 42.25 15.94 10.02
CA GLN A 228 41.04 15.63 10.79
C GLN A 228 39.85 16.50 10.39
N ALA A 229 40.08 17.79 10.13
CA ALA A 229 39.05 18.71 9.66
C ALA A 229 38.54 18.33 8.26
N ASN A 230 39.46 17.93 7.35
CA ASN A 230 39.10 17.37 6.04
C ASN A 230 38.20 16.12 6.18
N LEU A 231 38.59 15.17 7.05
CA LEU A 231 37.81 13.96 7.30
C LEU A 231 36.47 14.25 8.01
N ALA A 232 36.37 15.32 8.79
CA ALA A 232 35.13 15.74 9.42
C ALA A 232 34.14 16.27 8.37
N LEU A 233 34.62 17.06 7.41
CA LEU A 233 33.81 17.56 6.30
C LEU A 233 33.24 16.42 5.44
N ASP A 234 34.06 15.44 5.08
CA ASP A 234 33.59 14.24 4.34
C ASP A 234 32.52 13.46 5.14
N ARG A 235 32.69 13.33 6.46
CA ARG A 235 31.71 12.68 7.33
C ARG A 235 30.37 13.42 7.34
N VAL A 236 30.37 14.75 7.31
CA VAL A 236 29.14 15.55 7.24
C VAL A 236 28.39 15.28 5.92
N GLY A 237 29.08 15.30 4.78
CA GLY A 237 28.44 15.04 3.47
C GLY A 237 27.86 13.61 3.35
N ARG A 238 28.54 12.61 3.92
CA ARG A 238 28.00 11.25 3.99
C ARG A 238 26.76 11.15 4.88
N LEU A 239 26.74 11.88 6.00
CA LEU A 239 25.62 11.87 6.95
C LEU A 239 24.37 12.53 6.35
N GLU A 240 24.52 13.64 5.62
CA GLU A 240 23.45 14.27 4.84
C GLU A 240 22.84 13.28 3.84
N THR A 241 23.69 12.66 3.02
CA THR A 241 23.25 11.68 2.01
C THR A 241 22.52 10.48 2.64
N GLN A 242 22.98 10.00 3.81
CA GLN A 242 22.33 8.91 4.54
C GLN A 242 20.96 9.30 5.10
N ILE A 243 20.79 10.53 5.61
CA ILE A 243 19.50 11.03 6.08
C ILE A 243 18.51 11.11 4.91
N ILE A 244 18.94 11.68 3.78
CA ILE A 244 18.10 11.79 2.58
C ILE A 244 17.69 10.41 2.09
N LEU A 245 18.66 9.52 1.81
CA LEU A 245 18.37 8.15 1.34
C LEU A 245 17.53 7.35 2.34
N GLY A 246 17.80 7.46 3.63
CA GLY A 246 17.03 6.81 4.68
C GLY A 246 15.57 7.27 4.71
N SER A 247 15.34 8.58 4.59
CA SER A 247 13.99 9.14 4.55
C SER A 247 13.22 8.77 3.26
N MET A 248 13.90 8.71 2.11
CA MET A 248 13.31 8.25 0.85
C MET A 248 12.94 6.76 0.92
N ALA A 249 13.84 5.92 1.41
CA ALA A 249 13.58 4.49 1.57
C ALA A 249 12.41 4.23 2.54
N LEU A 250 12.35 4.98 3.64
CA LEU A 250 11.23 4.93 4.59
C LEU A 250 9.92 5.36 3.94
N SER A 251 9.91 6.44 3.15
CA SER A 251 8.72 6.90 2.41
C SER A 251 8.23 5.84 1.42
N ILE A 252 9.12 5.22 0.65
CA ILE A 252 8.79 4.15 -0.30
C ILE A 252 8.19 2.94 0.43
N ALA A 253 8.80 2.52 1.55
CA ALA A 253 8.29 1.42 2.35
C ALA A 253 6.88 1.70 2.88
N ILE A 254 6.63 2.90 3.38
CA ILE A 254 5.31 3.33 3.86
C ILE A 254 4.30 3.39 2.71
N ALA A 255 4.67 3.93 1.55
CA ALA A 255 3.81 3.96 0.36
C ALA A 255 3.44 2.54 -0.10
N GLY A 256 4.39 1.59 -0.07
CA GLY A 256 4.14 0.18 -0.38
C GLY A 256 3.16 -0.48 0.59
N LEU A 257 3.36 -0.28 1.90
CA LEU A 257 2.44 -0.77 2.92
C LEU A 257 1.03 -0.18 2.78
N LEU A 258 0.94 1.12 2.49
CA LEU A 258 -0.32 1.81 2.25
C LEU A 258 -1.02 1.29 1.00
N SER A 259 -0.29 1.04 -0.08
CA SER A 259 -0.82 0.43 -1.31
C SER A 259 -1.46 -0.94 -1.02
N ILE A 260 -0.78 -1.78 -0.23
CA ILE A 260 -1.33 -3.09 0.20
C ILE A 260 -2.58 -2.90 1.06
N TYR A 261 -2.59 -1.89 1.94
CA TYR A 261 -3.74 -1.55 2.77
C TYR A 261 -4.95 -1.10 1.92
N ILE A 262 -4.77 -0.14 1.01
CA ILE A 262 -5.82 0.35 0.09
C ILE A 262 -6.35 -0.80 -0.77
N SER A 263 -5.47 -1.66 -1.29
CA SER A 263 -5.87 -2.83 -2.07
C SER A 263 -6.82 -3.75 -1.30
N ARG A 264 -6.56 -3.97 0.01
CA ARG A 264 -7.37 -4.85 0.86
C ARG A 264 -8.65 -4.21 1.35
N THR A 265 -8.63 -2.92 1.68
CA THR A 265 -9.76 -2.23 2.32
C THR A 265 -10.70 -1.58 1.31
N ILE A 266 -10.22 -1.21 0.11
CA ILE A 266 -11.02 -0.52 -0.91
C ILE A 266 -11.15 -1.37 -2.17
N THR A 267 -10.03 -1.74 -2.81
CA THR A 267 -10.07 -2.37 -4.14
C THR A 267 -10.72 -3.76 -4.13
N ARG A 268 -10.39 -4.62 -3.17
CA ARG A 268 -10.94 -5.98 -3.08
C ARG A 268 -12.46 -6.00 -2.84
N PRO A 269 -13.02 -5.28 -1.84
CA PRO A 269 -14.46 -5.23 -1.65
C PRO A 269 -15.21 -4.66 -2.86
N ILE A 270 -14.71 -3.59 -3.50
CA ILE A 270 -15.33 -3.04 -4.72
C ILE A 270 -15.38 -4.09 -5.84
N LYS A 271 -14.30 -4.86 -6.03
CA LYS A 271 -14.30 -5.96 -7.01
C LYS A 271 -15.35 -7.03 -6.69
N GLN A 272 -15.54 -7.37 -5.42
CA GLN A 272 -16.56 -8.34 -4.99
C GLN A 272 -17.98 -7.82 -5.24
N VAL A 273 -18.25 -6.56 -4.88
CA VAL A 273 -19.54 -5.89 -5.15
C VAL A 273 -19.82 -5.86 -6.65
N THR A 274 -18.82 -5.51 -7.46
CA THR A 274 -18.94 -5.47 -8.93
C THR A 274 -19.19 -6.85 -9.51
N ALA A 275 -18.52 -7.88 -8.97
CA ALA A 275 -18.71 -9.26 -9.42
C ALA A 275 -20.14 -9.75 -9.15
N VAL A 276 -20.67 -9.51 -7.94
CA VAL A 276 -22.07 -9.84 -7.60
C VAL A 276 -23.03 -9.11 -8.51
N ALA A 277 -22.86 -7.80 -8.71
CA ALA A 277 -23.73 -7.03 -9.60
C ALA A 277 -23.75 -7.58 -11.04
N LYS A 278 -22.59 -8.01 -11.56
CA LYS A 278 -22.47 -8.59 -12.90
C LYS A 278 -23.17 -9.96 -13.00
N GLU A 279 -22.89 -10.86 -12.06
CA GLU A 279 -23.45 -12.21 -12.05
C GLU A 279 -24.99 -12.17 -12.00
N GLU A 280 -25.53 -11.28 -11.15
CA GLU A 280 -26.96 -11.04 -10.99
C GLU A 280 -27.65 -10.57 -12.29
N THR A 281 -27.01 -9.63 -13.00
CA THR A 281 -27.54 -9.15 -14.29
C THR A 281 -27.49 -10.19 -15.41
N GLU A 282 -26.57 -11.15 -15.35
CA GLU A 282 -26.38 -12.16 -16.40
C GLU A 282 -27.25 -13.41 -16.18
N GLN A 283 -27.43 -13.85 -14.93
CA GLN A 283 -28.12 -15.10 -14.61
C GLN A 283 -29.57 -14.89 -14.14
N GLY A 284 -29.93 -13.69 -13.67
CA GLY A 284 -31.25 -13.41 -13.10
C GLY A 284 -31.54 -14.16 -11.80
N ASP A 285 -30.50 -14.68 -11.14
CA ASP A 285 -30.59 -15.35 -9.84
C ASP A 285 -30.34 -14.36 -8.70
N PHE A 286 -31.41 -13.69 -8.25
CA PHE A 286 -31.42 -12.66 -7.20
C PHE A 286 -31.13 -13.13 -5.77
N SER A 287 -30.44 -14.26 -5.61
CA SER A 287 -30.09 -14.83 -4.32
C SER A 287 -28.71 -14.40 -3.81
N LEU A 288 -27.80 -13.96 -4.70
CA LEU A 288 -26.46 -13.55 -4.31
C LEU A 288 -26.52 -12.17 -3.64
N ARG A 289 -25.61 -11.96 -2.68
CA ARG A 289 -25.52 -10.71 -1.92
C ARG A 289 -24.07 -10.29 -1.82
N ALA A 290 -23.83 -9.00 -2.05
CA ALA A 290 -22.51 -8.42 -1.92
C ALA A 290 -22.12 -8.34 -0.43
N PRO A 291 -20.91 -8.77 -0.03
CA PRO A 291 -20.49 -8.75 1.37
C PRO A 291 -20.28 -7.32 1.87
N VAL A 292 -20.84 -7.02 3.05
CA VAL A 292 -20.63 -5.73 3.75
C VAL A 292 -19.43 -5.89 4.68
N THR A 293 -18.25 -5.54 4.20
CA THR A 293 -16.98 -5.73 4.93
C THR A 293 -16.48 -4.48 5.66
N THR A 294 -16.91 -3.30 5.23
CA THR A 294 -16.51 -1.99 5.77
C THR A 294 -17.75 -1.20 6.18
N GLN A 295 -17.55 -0.12 6.96
CA GLN A 295 -18.61 0.82 7.38
C GLN A 295 -18.48 2.18 6.68
N ASP A 296 -17.64 2.26 5.66
CA ASP A 296 -17.40 3.46 4.84
C ASP A 296 -18.30 3.45 3.59
N GLU A 297 -17.98 4.27 2.60
CA GLU A 297 -18.74 4.37 1.34
C GLU A 297 -18.84 3.04 0.60
N VAL A 298 -17.84 2.15 0.72
CA VAL A 298 -17.91 0.82 0.10
C VAL A 298 -18.96 -0.05 0.80
N GLY A 299 -19.04 0.05 2.12
CA GLY A 299 -20.06 -0.65 2.91
C GLY A 299 -21.47 -0.16 2.58
N VAL A 300 -21.65 1.17 2.50
CA VAL A 300 -22.91 1.79 2.09
C VAL A 300 -23.30 1.35 0.68
N LEU A 301 -22.34 1.30 -0.25
CA LEU A 301 -22.57 0.81 -1.61
C LEU A 301 -23.00 -0.66 -1.62
N SER A 302 -22.35 -1.53 -0.85
CA SER A 302 -22.77 -2.94 -0.72
C SER A 302 -24.20 -3.06 -0.21
N ILE A 303 -24.59 -2.27 0.79
CA ILE A 303 -25.95 -2.27 1.35
C ILE A 303 -26.96 -1.79 0.32
N ALA A 304 -26.68 -0.67 -0.36
CA ALA A 304 -27.56 -0.12 -1.38
C ALA A 304 -27.76 -1.08 -2.57
N LEU A 305 -26.70 -1.74 -3.01
CA LEU A 305 -26.79 -2.77 -4.05
C LEU A 305 -27.67 -3.94 -3.60
N ASN A 306 -27.49 -4.43 -2.37
CA ASN A 306 -28.30 -5.53 -1.85
C ASN A 306 -29.79 -5.17 -1.73
N ASP A 307 -30.13 -3.94 -1.32
CA ASP A 307 -31.52 -3.45 -1.30
C ASP A 307 -32.12 -3.42 -2.71
N LEU A 308 -31.35 -2.95 -3.69
CA LEU A 308 -31.76 -2.93 -5.10
C LEU A 308 -32.01 -4.35 -5.62
N ILE A 309 -31.09 -5.28 -5.40
CA ILE A 309 -31.26 -6.70 -5.79
C ILE A 309 -32.54 -7.28 -5.16
N GLN A 310 -32.80 -7.00 -3.88
CA GLN A 310 -34.00 -7.46 -3.20
C GLN A 310 -35.28 -6.90 -3.84
N ARG A 311 -35.34 -5.61 -4.15
CA ARG A 311 -36.50 -5.00 -4.83
C ARG A 311 -36.75 -5.60 -6.21
N ILE A 312 -35.70 -5.84 -6.98
CA ILE A 312 -35.82 -6.50 -8.29
C ILE A 312 -36.36 -7.92 -8.12
N ALA A 313 -35.87 -8.67 -7.12
CA ALA A 313 -36.35 -10.01 -6.83
C ALA A 313 -37.87 -10.02 -6.52
N ASP A 314 -38.32 -9.07 -5.70
CA ASP A 314 -39.72 -8.96 -5.31
C ASP A 314 -40.61 -8.54 -6.49
N TYR A 315 -40.21 -7.56 -7.30
CA TYR A 315 -40.94 -7.20 -8.52
C TYR A 315 -40.98 -8.33 -9.55
N THR A 316 -39.89 -9.10 -9.68
CA THR A 316 -39.86 -10.25 -10.58
C THR A 316 -40.82 -11.35 -10.12
N ARG A 317 -40.95 -11.55 -8.81
CA ARG A 317 -41.93 -12.49 -8.23
C ARG A 317 -43.36 -12.05 -8.50
N GLU A 318 -43.68 -10.79 -8.19
CA GLU A 318 -45.00 -10.20 -8.42
C GLU A 318 -45.40 -10.25 -9.90
N LEU A 319 -44.46 -9.98 -10.81
CA LEU A 319 -44.70 -10.08 -12.24
C LEU A 319 -45.04 -11.52 -12.67
N ARG A 320 -44.31 -12.53 -12.17
CA ARG A 320 -44.58 -13.95 -12.46
C ARG A 320 -45.93 -14.41 -11.92
N GLU A 321 -46.30 -13.98 -10.71
CA GLU A 321 -47.60 -14.27 -10.10
C GLU A 321 -48.74 -13.64 -10.93
N THR A 322 -48.58 -12.38 -11.33
CA THR A 322 -49.54 -11.66 -12.18
C THR A 322 -49.70 -12.34 -13.54
N GLN A 323 -48.60 -12.71 -14.20
CA GLN A 323 -48.63 -13.46 -15.47
C GLN A 323 -49.37 -14.80 -15.33
N THR A 324 -49.13 -15.52 -14.23
CA THR A 324 -49.81 -16.79 -13.95
C THR A 324 -51.31 -16.59 -13.77
N HIS A 325 -51.72 -15.56 -13.03
CA HIS A 325 -53.13 -15.21 -12.87
C HIS A 325 -53.79 -14.80 -14.18
N LEU A 326 -53.11 -14.02 -15.03
CA LEU A 326 -53.62 -13.63 -16.35
C LEU A 326 -53.82 -14.85 -17.25
N ILE A 327 -52.85 -15.75 -17.32
CA ILE A 327 -52.96 -17.00 -18.10
C ILE A 327 -54.14 -17.85 -17.60
N GLN A 328 -54.33 -17.96 -16.28
CA GLN A 328 -55.45 -18.71 -15.73
C GLN A 328 -56.80 -18.04 -16.01
N SER A 329 -56.85 -16.71 -15.95
CA SER A 329 -58.04 -15.93 -16.29
C SER A 329 -58.42 -16.09 -17.78
N GLU A 330 -57.44 -16.02 -18.68
CA GLU A 330 -57.64 -16.23 -20.12
C GLU A 330 -58.15 -17.64 -20.40
N LYS A 331 -57.56 -18.67 -19.76
CA LYS A 331 -58.05 -20.05 -19.87
C LYS A 331 -59.50 -20.21 -19.41
N MET A 332 -59.88 -19.57 -18.30
CA MET A 332 -61.26 -19.62 -17.81
C MET A 332 -62.24 -18.88 -18.73
N SER A 333 -61.81 -17.74 -19.30
CA SER A 333 -62.62 -17.01 -20.27
C SER A 333 -62.83 -17.80 -21.56
N SER A 334 -61.76 -18.38 -22.12
CA SER A 334 -61.83 -19.24 -23.31
C SER A 334 -62.70 -20.47 -23.05
N LEU A 335 -62.58 -21.11 -21.88
CA LEU A 335 -63.44 -22.22 -21.49
C LEU A 335 -64.91 -21.78 -21.38
N GLY A 336 -65.19 -20.63 -20.78
CA GLY A 336 -66.53 -20.07 -20.68
C GLY A 336 -67.16 -19.80 -22.05
N GLN A 337 -66.40 -19.21 -22.98
CA GLN A 337 -66.86 -18.97 -24.35
C GLN A 337 -67.09 -20.28 -25.12
N MET A 338 -66.23 -21.28 -24.93
CA MET A 338 -66.39 -22.60 -25.53
C MET A 338 -67.63 -23.32 -25.01
N VAL A 339 -67.86 -23.32 -23.69
CA VAL A 339 -69.05 -23.93 -23.07
C VAL A 339 -70.33 -23.24 -23.57
N ALA A 340 -70.34 -21.90 -23.64
CA ALA A 340 -71.48 -21.17 -24.19
C ALA A 340 -71.72 -21.50 -25.68
N GLY A 341 -70.65 -21.65 -26.47
CA GLY A 341 -70.72 -22.09 -27.87
C GLY A 341 -71.29 -23.51 -28.01
N VAL A 342 -70.79 -24.46 -27.24
CA VAL A 342 -71.30 -25.85 -27.22
C VAL A 342 -72.76 -25.90 -26.80
N ALA A 343 -73.15 -25.16 -25.76
CA ALA A 343 -74.55 -25.06 -25.34
C ALA A 343 -75.43 -24.50 -26.45
N HIS A 344 -74.96 -23.49 -27.18
CA HIS A 344 -75.68 -22.92 -28.32
C HIS A 344 -75.83 -23.91 -29.47
N GLU A 345 -74.78 -24.66 -29.80
CA GLU A 345 -74.80 -25.68 -30.85
C GLU A 345 -75.63 -26.91 -30.49
N ILE A 346 -75.76 -27.27 -29.22
CA ILE A 346 -76.66 -28.34 -28.74
C ILE A 346 -78.12 -27.87 -28.75
N ASN A 347 -78.38 -26.63 -28.31
CA ASN A 347 -79.74 -26.08 -28.29
C ASN A 347 -80.35 -25.98 -29.69
N ASN A 348 -79.54 -25.78 -30.74
CA ASN A 348 -80.03 -25.67 -32.12
C ASN A 348 -80.76 -26.94 -32.62
N PRO A 349 -80.16 -28.15 -32.65
CA PRO A 349 -80.86 -29.37 -33.05
C PRO A 349 -81.98 -29.75 -32.08
N VAL A 350 -81.82 -29.50 -30.78
CA VAL A 350 -82.87 -29.78 -29.78
C VAL A 350 -84.13 -28.95 -30.07
N ASN A 351 -83.98 -27.63 -30.27
CA ASN A 351 -85.09 -26.77 -30.65
C ASN A 351 -85.72 -27.17 -31.99
N PHE A 352 -84.92 -27.64 -32.95
CA PHE A 352 -85.42 -28.14 -34.23
C PHE A 352 -86.26 -29.41 -34.06
N ILE A 353 -85.79 -30.37 -33.26
CA ILE A 353 -86.53 -31.61 -32.95
C ILE A 353 -87.84 -31.25 -32.22
N TYR A 354 -87.74 -30.43 -31.17
CA TYR A 354 -88.88 -30.00 -30.36
C TYR A 354 -89.97 -29.32 -31.21
N GLY A 355 -89.58 -28.37 -32.07
CA GLY A 355 -90.52 -27.67 -32.95
C GLY A 355 -91.25 -28.61 -33.91
N ASN A 356 -90.57 -29.63 -34.45
CA ASN A 356 -91.19 -30.61 -35.35
C ASN A 356 -92.02 -31.68 -34.62
N LEU A 357 -91.73 -31.96 -33.35
CA LEU A 357 -92.52 -32.93 -32.56
C LEU A 357 -93.97 -32.49 -32.39
N VAL A 358 -94.23 -31.19 -32.25
CA VAL A 358 -95.60 -30.65 -32.18
C VAL A 358 -96.38 -30.99 -33.44
N HIS A 359 -95.80 -30.75 -34.62
CA HIS A 359 -96.44 -31.08 -35.89
C HIS A 359 -96.59 -32.59 -36.10
N THR A 360 -95.58 -33.37 -35.76
CA THR A 360 -95.63 -34.83 -35.85
C THR A 360 -96.74 -35.41 -34.97
N ARG A 361 -96.94 -34.86 -33.77
CA ARG A 361 -98.05 -35.21 -32.90
C ARG A 361 -99.40 -34.89 -33.53
N ASP A 362 -99.59 -33.68 -34.04
CA ASP A 362 -100.84 -33.29 -34.69
C ASP A 362 -101.16 -34.20 -35.89
N TYR A 363 -100.15 -34.53 -36.72
CA TYR A 363 -100.33 -35.45 -37.85
C TYR A 363 -100.67 -36.86 -37.39
N THR A 364 -100.03 -37.33 -36.33
CA THR A 364 -100.27 -38.65 -35.73
C THR A 364 -101.70 -38.74 -35.19
N GLU A 365 -102.14 -37.78 -34.39
CA GLU A 365 -103.50 -37.74 -33.82
C GLU A 365 -104.55 -37.71 -34.94
N ASN A 366 -104.32 -36.93 -36.00
CA ASN A 366 -105.21 -36.89 -37.16
C ASN A 366 -105.25 -38.23 -37.93
N LEU A 367 -104.12 -38.90 -38.12
CA LEU A 367 -104.05 -40.20 -38.78
C LEU A 367 -104.74 -41.28 -37.95
N LEU A 368 -104.47 -41.36 -36.65
CA LEU A 368 -105.13 -42.30 -35.75
C LEU A 368 -106.65 -42.09 -35.73
N ARG A 369 -107.10 -40.83 -35.70
CA ARG A 369 -108.51 -40.49 -35.80
C ARG A 369 -109.15 -40.97 -37.10
N LEU A 370 -108.46 -40.83 -38.24
CA LEU A 370 -108.94 -41.33 -39.53
C LEU A 370 -109.05 -42.86 -39.55
N ILE A 371 -108.07 -43.54 -38.95
CA ILE A 371 -108.05 -45.01 -38.82
C ILE A 371 -109.23 -45.48 -37.94
N HIS A 372 -109.47 -44.81 -36.80
CA HIS A 372 -110.64 -45.10 -35.95
C HIS A 372 -111.95 -44.90 -36.70
N LEU A 373 -112.11 -43.78 -37.41
CA LEU A 373 -113.29 -43.54 -38.26
C LEU A 373 -113.47 -44.62 -39.33
N PHE A 374 -112.38 -45.09 -39.96
CA PHE A 374 -112.47 -46.16 -40.95
C PHE A 374 -112.93 -47.50 -40.33
N ARG A 375 -112.43 -47.84 -39.14
CA ARG A 375 -112.87 -49.04 -38.39
C ARG A 375 -114.35 -48.96 -37.99
N ASP A 376 -114.85 -47.79 -37.63
CA ASP A 376 -116.25 -47.60 -37.22
C ASP A 376 -117.25 -47.82 -38.38
N TYR A 377 -116.91 -47.38 -39.60
CA TYR A 377 -117.81 -47.50 -40.76
C TYR A 377 -117.72 -48.85 -41.50
N TYR A 378 -116.64 -49.62 -41.33
CA TYR A 378 -116.44 -50.93 -41.95
C TYR A 378 -116.19 -52.04 -40.90
N PRO A 379 -117.23 -52.48 -40.16
CA PRO A 379 -117.09 -53.48 -39.10
C PRO A 379 -116.71 -54.89 -39.61
N THR A 380 -116.91 -55.19 -40.89
CA THR A 380 -116.45 -56.43 -41.54
C THR A 380 -115.30 -56.13 -42.49
N LEU A 381 -114.08 -56.15 -41.96
CA LEU A 381 -112.84 -56.00 -42.73
C LEU A 381 -112.60 -57.27 -43.58
N ASN A 382 -112.12 -57.09 -44.80
CA ASN A 382 -111.71 -58.21 -45.67
C ASN A 382 -110.38 -58.81 -45.18
N GLU A 383 -110.17 -60.11 -45.46
CA GLU A 383 -109.00 -60.87 -44.97
C GLU A 383 -107.63 -60.21 -45.22
N PRO A 384 -107.36 -59.58 -46.40
CA PRO A 384 -106.08 -58.90 -46.62
C PRO A 384 -105.82 -57.75 -45.63
N LEU A 385 -106.87 -57.03 -45.23
CA LEU A 385 -106.75 -55.85 -44.38
C LEU A 385 -106.63 -56.23 -42.90
N LYS A 386 -107.27 -57.33 -42.47
CA LYS A 386 -107.05 -57.90 -41.13
C LYS A 386 -105.62 -58.38 -40.95
N HIS A 387 -105.09 -59.08 -41.95
CA HIS A 387 -103.72 -59.59 -41.89
C HIS A 387 -102.70 -58.45 -41.76
N GLU A 388 -102.89 -57.35 -42.47
CA GLU A 388 -102.00 -56.19 -42.36
C GLU A 388 -102.15 -55.42 -41.04
N ILE A 389 -103.37 -55.28 -40.50
CA ILE A 389 -103.58 -54.66 -39.18
C ILE A 389 -102.88 -55.47 -38.07
N GLU A 390 -102.95 -56.80 -38.14
CA GLU A 390 -102.23 -57.70 -37.23
C GLU A 390 -100.72 -57.67 -37.48
N ALA A 391 -100.27 -57.65 -38.73
CA ALA A 391 -98.85 -57.64 -39.09
C ALA A 391 -98.13 -56.37 -38.63
N VAL A 392 -98.81 -55.22 -38.66
CA VAL A 392 -98.28 -53.93 -38.20
C VAL A 392 -98.49 -53.73 -36.69
N ASP A 393 -99.26 -54.60 -36.03
CA ASP A 393 -99.65 -54.49 -34.61
C ASP A 393 -100.22 -53.10 -34.29
N LEU A 394 -101.29 -52.74 -35.01
CA LEU A 394 -101.88 -51.42 -34.95
C LEU A 394 -102.33 -51.03 -33.52
N GLU A 395 -102.79 -51.99 -32.72
CA GLU A 395 -103.21 -51.73 -31.33
C GLU A 395 -102.03 -51.30 -30.44
N PHE A 396 -100.86 -51.91 -30.63
CA PHE A 396 -99.64 -51.48 -29.96
C PHE A 396 -99.23 -50.06 -30.41
N ILE A 397 -99.23 -49.78 -31.72
CA ILE A 397 -98.85 -48.47 -32.27
C ILE A 397 -99.77 -47.36 -31.75
N GLU A 398 -101.09 -47.59 -31.73
CA GLU A 398 -102.08 -46.63 -31.21
C GLU A 398 -101.80 -46.22 -29.76
N GLN A 399 -101.28 -47.14 -28.94
CA GLN A 399 -100.96 -46.88 -27.53
C GLN A 399 -99.55 -46.33 -27.31
N ASP A 400 -98.57 -46.78 -28.09
CA ASP A 400 -97.16 -46.48 -27.85
C ASP A 400 -96.71 -45.20 -28.56
N LEU A 401 -97.20 -44.94 -29.77
CA LEU A 401 -96.76 -43.79 -30.57
C LEU A 401 -97.01 -42.43 -29.88
N PRO A 402 -98.16 -42.17 -29.23
CA PRO A 402 -98.33 -40.94 -28.45
C PRO A 402 -97.34 -40.84 -27.27
N LYS A 403 -97.08 -41.96 -26.58
CA LYS A 403 -96.13 -42.01 -25.45
C LYS A 403 -94.69 -41.76 -25.91
N LEU A 404 -94.31 -42.27 -27.08
CA LEU A 404 -93.00 -42.01 -27.69
C LEU A 404 -92.81 -40.53 -28.01
N LEU A 405 -93.83 -39.87 -28.57
CA LEU A 405 -93.79 -38.44 -28.85
C LEU A 405 -93.71 -37.60 -27.58
N ASP A 406 -94.44 -37.98 -26.52
CA ASP A 406 -94.35 -37.33 -25.20
C ASP A 406 -92.96 -37.52 -24.57
N SER A 407 -92.36 -38.70 -24.70
CA SER A 407 -91.01 -38.99 -24.23
C SER A 407 -89.95 -38.16 -24.97
N MET A 408 -90.04 -38.09 -26.31
CA MET A 408 -89.15 -37.25 -27.12
C MET A 408 -89.32 -35.76 -26.81
N LYS A 409 -90.53 -35.31 -26.51
CA LYS A 409 -90.79 -33.93 -26.09
C LYS A 409 -90.16 -33.62 -24.75
N MET A 410 -90.33 -34.49 -23.75
CA MET A 410 -89.67 -34.34 -22.44
C MET A 410 -88.15 -34.40 -22.51
N GLY A 411 -87.58 -35.13 -23.47
CA GLY A 411 -86.13 -35.19 -23.67
C GLY A 411 -85.55 -33.97 -24.40
N ALA A 412 -86.40 -33.12 -24.98
CA ALA A 412 -86.02 -31.91 -25.70
C ALA A 412 -86.44 -30.61 -24.98
N ASP A 413 -87.29 -30.69 -23.96
CA ASP A 413 -87.49 -29.65 -22.91
C ASP A 413 -86.31 -29.66 -21.92
#